data_AF-D4JZN0-F1
#
_entry.id   AF-D4JZN0-F1
#
_cell.length_a   1.000
_cell.length_b   1.000
_cell.length_c   1.000
_cell.angle_alpha   90.00
_cell.angle_beta   90.00
_cell.angle_gamma   90.00
#
_symmetry.space_group_name_H-M   'P 1'
#
loop_
_entity.id
_entity.type
_entity.pdbx_description
1 polymer ?
#
loop_
_entity_poly.entity_id
_entity_poly.type
_entity_poly.pdbx_seq_one_letter_code
_entity_poly.pdbx_strand_id
1 'polypeptide(L)' 'MLRIEYFDKNRFMKQVAASRGSVILHLDNGSTCDLKKDDEASAIFQTMDAPKKGFSISVSDPADVTGFLRYMLEAGRAC' A
#
# COMPACT_ATOMS: atom_id res chain seq x y z
N MET A 1 4.23 10.71 2.56
CA MET A 1 3.70 9.95 1.42
C MET A 1 4.80 9.04 0.89
N LEU A 2 4.53 7.75 0.73
CA LEU A 2 5.46 6.75 0.17
C LEU A 2 4.96 6.35 -1.21
N ARG A 3 5.87 6.19 -2.17
CA ARG A 3 5.53 5.73 -3.52
C ARG A 3 5.94 4.27 -3.70
N ILE A 4 4.97 3.43 -4.04
CA ILE A 4 5.12 1.99 -4.23
C ILE A 4 5.28 1.72 -5.74
N GLU A 5 6.50 1.42 -6.17
CA GLU A 5 6.83 1.12 -7.57
C GLU A 5 6.65 -0.38 -7.91
N TYR A 6 6.99 -1.25 -6.96
CA TYR A 6 6.88 -2.69 -7.11
C TYR A 6 5.73 -3.21 -6.25
N PHE A 7 4.74 -3.82 -6.90
CA PHE A 7 3.53 -4.28 -6.24
C PHE A 7 3.44 -5.80 -6.21
N ASP A 8 3.92 -6.39 -5.12
CA ASP A 8 3.47 -7.71 -4.66
C ASP A 8 2.24 -7.52 -3.77
N LYS A 9 1.07 -7.85 -4.32
CA LYS A 9 -0.23 -7.68 -3.66
C LYS A 9 -0.31 -8.40 -2.32
N ASN A 10 0.09 -9.67 -2.27
CA ASN A 10 -0.07 -10.49 -1.06
C ASN A 10 0.84 -9.97 0.06
N ARG A 11 2.08 -9.63 -0.30
CA ARG A 11 3.04 -9.12 0.66
C ARG A 11 2.71 -7.70 1.11
N PHE A 12 2.18 -6.87 0.21
CA PHE A 12 1.68 -5.54 0.53
C PHE A 12 0.51 -5.61 1.51
N MET A 13 -0.52 -6.43 1.23
CA MET A 13 -1.69 -6.53 2.10
C MET A 13 -1.33 -7.13 3.48
N LYS A 14 -0.35 -8.03 3.57
CA LYS A 14 0.21 -8.47 4.85
C LYS A 14 0.84 -7.32 5.64
N GLN A 15 1.59 -6.44 4.96
CA GLN A 15 2.19 -5.26 5.60
C GLN A 15 1.12 -4.23 6.01
N VAL A 16 0.06 -4.05 5.23
CA VAL A 16 -1.11 -3.24 5.59
C VAL A 16 -1.80 -3.80 6.84
N ALA A 17 -2.09 -5.11 6.87
CA ALA A 17 -2.71 -5.75 8.03
C ALA A 17 -1.86 -5.67 9.30
N ALA A 18 -0.53 -5.76 9.16
CA ALA A 18 0.41 -5.67 10.28
C ALA A 18 0.66 -4.23 10.78
N SER A 19 0.26 -3.21 10.01
CA SER A 19 0.43 -1.81 10.39
C SER A 19 -0.51 -1.42 11.54
N ARG A 20 -0.11 -0.44 12.36
CA ARG A 20 -0.88 0.03 13.52
C ARG A 20 -1.90 1.09 13.11
N GLY A 21 -1.46 2.08 12.37
CA GLY A 21 -2.26 3.20 11.88
C GLY A 21 -3.10 2.86 10.66
N SER A 22 -3.80 3.86 10.14
CA SER A 22 -4.47 3.83 8.84
C SER A 22 -3.46 3.84 7.70
N VAL A 23 -3.79 3.15 6.61
CA VAL A 23 -2.99 3.15 5.38
C VAL A 23 -3.86 3.72 4.27
N ILE A 24 -3.58 4.96 3.91
CA ILE A 24 -4.35 5.73 2.94
C ILE A 24 -3.75 5.55 1.55
N LEU A 25 -4.49 4.90 0.65
CA LEU A 25 -4.20 4.82 -0.77
C LEU A 25 -4.64 6.10 -1.48
N HIS A 26 -3.80 6.62 -2.36
CA HIS A 26 -4.10 7.77 -3.23
C HIS A 26 -4.30 7.27 -4.66
N LEU A 27 -5.46 7.55 -5.24
CA LEU A 27 -5.82 7.18 -6.61
C LEU A 27 -5.59 8.35 -7.58
N ASP A 28 -5.40 8.03 -8.86
CA ASP A 28 -5.12 9.03 -9.90
C ASP A 28 -6.27 10.04 -10.11
N ASN A 29 -7.50 9.68 -9.73
CA ASN A 29 -8.66 10.57 -9.78
C ASN A 29 -8.72 11.56 -8.59
N GLY A 30 -7.70 11.57 -7.72
CA GLY A 30 -7.62 12.43 -6.53
C GLY A 30 -8.37 11.88 -5.32
N SER A 31 -9.09 10.77 -5.45
CA SER A 31 -9.74 10.12 -4.31
C SER A 31 -8.74 9.39 -3.43
N THR A 32 -9.09 9.25 -2.15
CA THR A 32 -8.31 8.49 -1.18
C THR A 32 -9.15 7.41 -0.51
N CYS A 33 -8.53 6.27 -0.20
CA CYS A 33 -9.16 5.16 0.49
C CYS A 33 -8.32 4.73 1.70
N ASP A 34 -8.94 4.41 2.83
CA ASP A 34 -8.26 3.74 3.95
C ASP A 34 -8.34 2.22 3.81
N LEU A 35 -7.22 1.59 3.44
CA LEU A 35 -7.11 0.14 3.20
C LEU A 35 -7.33 -0.74 4.45
N LYS A 36 -7.54 -0.14 5.63
CA LYS A 36 -7.87 -0.87 6.86
C LYS A 36 -9.30 -0.67 7.34
N LYS A 37 -9.99 0.34 6.83
CA LYS A 37 -11.35 0.70 7.28
C LYS A 37 -12.40 0.55 6.18
N ASP A 38 -11.97 0.61 4.93
CA ASP A 38 -12.84 0.51 3.78
C ASP A 38 -12.73 -0.90 3.19
N ASP A 39 -13.67 -1.76 3.54
CA ASP A 39 -13.71 -3.15 3.09
C ASP A 39 -13.94 -3.25 1.58
N GLU A 40 -14.77 -2.37 1.01
CA GLU A 40 -15.05 -2.34 -0.42
C GLU A 40 -13.82 -1.90 -1.20
N ALA A 41 -13.15 -0.84 -0.76
CA ALA A 41 -11.95 -0.38 -1.43
C ALA A 41 -10.76 -1.33 -1.21
N SER A 42 -10.69 -2.01 -0.06
CA SER A 42 -9.76 -3.13 0.15
C SER A 42 -10.03 -4.29 -0.80
N ALA A 43 -11.30 -4.63 -1.05
CA ALA A 43 -11.68 -5.68 -1.99
C ALA A 43 -11.36 -5.30 -3.45
N ILE A 44 -11.62 -4.05 -3.84
CA ILE A 44 -11.26 -3.52 -5.16
C ILE A 44 -9.73 -3.54 -5.34
N PHE A 45 -8.98 -3.12 -4.32
CA PHE A 45 -7.53 -3.14 -4.36
C PHE A 45 -6.98 -4.59 -4.45
N GLN A 46 -7.68 -5.55 -3.86
CA GLN A 46 -7.35 -6.97 -3.97
C GLN A 46 -7.62 -7.55 -5.37
N THR A 47 -8.52 -6.96 -6.16
CA THR A 47 -8.82 -7.41 -7.53
C THR A 47 -8.08 -6.61 -8.60
N MET A 48 -7.46 -5.48 -8.24
CA MET A 48 -6.70 -4.64 -9.14
C MET A 48 -5.38 -5.30 -9.58
N ASP A 49 -5.07 -5.20 -10.87
CA ASP A 49 -3.75 -5.56 -11.41
C ASP A 49 -2.68 -4.57 -10.96
N ALA A 50 -1.41 -5.01 -10.98
CA ALA A 50 -0.29 -4.16 -10.60
C ALA A 50 -0.28 -2.86 -11.44
N PRO A 51 -0.38 -1.68 -10.82
CA PRO A 51 -0.42 -0.43 -11.56
C PRO A 51 0.93 -0.16 -12.23
N LYS A 52 0.90 0.14 -13.53
CA LYS A 52 2.11 0.35 -14.36
C LYS A 52 2.98 1.54 -13.93
N LYS A 53 2.43 2.51 -13.21
CA LYS A 53 3.14 3.73 -12.77
C LYS A 53 3.45 3.75 -11.26
N GLY A 54 3.24 2.62 -10.59
CA GLY A 54 3.19 2.58 -9.13
C GLY A 54 2.00 3.35 -8.59
N PHE A 55 1.89 3.43 -7.26
CA PHE A 55 0.85 4.18 -6.56
C PHE A 55 1.41 4.79 -5.28
N SER A 56 0.69 5.72 -4.68
CA SER A 56 1.15 6.39 -3.47
C SER A 56 0.28 6.07 -2.28
N ILE A 57 0.93 5.97 -1.12
CA ILE A 57 0.26 5.77 0.16
C ILE A 57 0.69 6.82 1.18
N SER A 58 -0.19 7.07 2.15
CA SER A 58 0.15 7.74 3.40
C SER A 58 -0.14 6.83 4.56
N VAL A 59 0.74 6.83 5.56
CA VAL A 59 0.56 6.07 6.81
C VAL A 59 0.32 7.07 7.93
N SER A 60 -0.65 6.78 8.81
CA SER A 60 -1.01 7.69 9.89
C SER A 60 -0.13 7.53 11.13
N ASP A 61 0.42 6.32 11.37
CA ASP A 61 1.34 6.04 12.46
C ASP A 61 2.79 6.05 11.92
N PRO A 62 3.68 6.94 12.42
CA PRO A 62 5.07 6.99 12.00
C PRO A 62 5.84 5.67 12.22
N ALA A 63 5.44 4.84 13.18
CA ALA A 63 6.08 3.55 13.43
C ALA A 63 5.90 2.56 12.26
N ASP A 64 4.84 2.73 11.46
CA ASP A 64 4.56 1.87 10.32
C ASP A 64 5.44 2.15 9.10
N VAL A 65 6.04 3.35 9.02
CA VAL A 65 6.89 3.78 7.89
C VAL A 65 8.02 2.78 7.64
N THR A 66 8.68 2.31 8.70
CA THR A 66 9.80 1.36 8.59
C THR A 66 9.37 0.03 7.98
N GLY A 67 8.15 -0.45 8.29
CA GLY A 67 7.61 -1.67 7.72
C GLY A 67 7.40 -1.55 6.20
N PHE A 68 6.86 -0.42 5.74
CA PHE A 68 6.66 -0.16 4.31
C PHE A 68 7.97 0.12 3.56
N LEU A 69 8.95 0.79 4.18
CA LEU A 69 10.28 0.96 3.57
C LEU A 69 10.97 -0.39 3.36
N ARG A 70 10.92 -1.28 4.36
CA ARG A 70 11.41 -2.66 4.21
C ARG A 70 10.67 -3.40 3.11
N TYR A 71 9.34 -3.26 3.04
CA TYR A 71 8.55 -3.83 1.96
C TYR A 71 9.11 -3.43 0.58
N MET A 72 9.30 -2.13 0.37
CA MET A 72 9.80 -1.55 -0.89
C MET A 72 11.19 -2.08 -1.25
N LEU A 73 12.11 -2.11 -0.29
CA LEU A 73 13.49 -2.60 -0.51
C LEU A 73 13.53 -4.07 -0.92
N GLU A 74 12.71 -4.90 -0.29
CA GLU A 74 12.64 -6.33 -0.60
C GLU A 74 11.84 -6.61 -1.89
N ALA A 75 10.83 -5.80 -2.21
CA ALA A 75 10.06 -5.95 -3.45
C ALA A 75 10.88 -5.61 -4.70
N GLY A 76 11.78 -4.64 -4.62
CA GLY A 76 12.70 -4.28 -5.72
C GLY A 76 13.89 -5.22 -5.92
N ARG A 77 14.05 -6.25 -5.08
CA ARG A 77 15.16 -7.23 -5.15
C ARG A 77 14.80 -8.51 -5.90
N ALA A 78 13.54 -8.70 -6.30
CA ALA A 78 13.07 -9.90 -6.98
C ALA A 78 13.45 -9.95 -8.49
N CYS A 79 14.60 -9.37 -8.85
CA CYS A 79 15.17 -9.41 -10.21
C CYS A 79 16.11 -10.60 -10.35
#